data_AF-A0A3C1PNA3-F1
#
_entry.id   AF-A0A3C1PNA3-F1
#
_cell.length_a   1.000
_cell.length_b   1.000
_cell.length_c   1.000
_cell.angle_alpha   90.00
_cell.angle_beta   90.00
_cell.angle_gamma   90.00
#
_symmetry.space_group_name_H-M   'P 1'
#
loop_
_entity.id
_entity.type
_entity.pdbx_description
1 polymer ?
#
loop_
_entity_poly.entity_id
_entity_poly.type
_entity_poly.pdbx_seq_one_letter_code
_entity_poly.pdbx_strand_id
1 'polypeptide(L)'
;YKWLVMTDWISVWDGEKLIKSGQDLEMPYRSATKHADKLLKKGKITEAEIDRMVKSMLRTFISMNSFRVEKKPLTDTDYNKFKETALNTAREGIVLLRNNNSILPIDKSKNLRILVTGEYLDEFISGKG
;
A
#
# COMPACT_ATOMS: atom_id res chain seq x y z
N TYR A 1 -17.20 -5.10 10.26
CA TYR A 1 -16.03 -4.24 9.97
C TYR A 1 -16.43 -2.77 10.15
N LYS A 2 -15.53 -1.88 10.62
CA LYS A 2 -15.88 -0.50 11.05
C LYS A 2 -15.42 0.63 10.11
N TRP A 3 -14.42 0.35 9.27
CA TRP A 3 -13.71 1.33 8.45
C TRP A 3 -14.11 1.22 6.98
N LEU A 4 -13.55 2.08 6.13
CA LEU A 4 -13.81 2.03 4.70
C LEU A 4 -13.22 0.78 4.04
N VAL A 5 -13.88 0.31 2.99
CA VAL A 5 -13.36 -0.63 2.00
C VAL A 5 -13.23 0.11 0.68
N MET A 6 -12.08 0.00 0.03
CA MET A 6 -11.81 0.61 -1.27
C MET A 6 -11.65 -0.46 -2.35
N THR A 7 -12.05 -0.12 -3.56
CA THR A 7 -11.82 -0.99 -4.73
C THR A 7 -10.34 -0.94 -5.12
N ASP A 8 -9.86 -1.99 -5.78
CA ASP A 8 -8.62 -1.89 -6.54
C ASP A 8 -8.85 -1.01 -7.79
N TRP A 9 -7.77 -0.61 -8.46
CA TRP A 9 -7.79 0.30 -9.59
C TRP A 9 -8.65 -0.23 -10.75
N ILE A 10 -9.74 0.49 -11.06
CA ILE A 10 -10.62 0.20 -12.20
C ILE A 10 -11.16 -1.26 -12.15
N SER A 11 -11.33 -1.81 -10.94
CA SER A 11 -11.76 -3.20 -10.75
C SER A 11 -13.29 -3.39 -10.75
N VAL A 12 -14.04 -2.31 -10.98
CA VAL A 12 -15.51 -2.25 -10.87
C VAL A 12 -16.12 -1.51 -12.05
N TRP A 13 -17.32 -1.93 -12.47
CA TRP A 13 -18.03 -1.34 -13.60
C TRP A 13 -19.54 -1.11 -13.37
N ASP A 14 -20.11 -1.75 -12.34
CA ASP A 14 -21.55 -1.65 -12.01
C ASP A 14 -21.76 -0.81 -10.74
N GLY A 15 -22.21 0.43 -10.93
CA GLY A 15 -22.42 1.37 -9.84
C GLY A 15 -23.54 0.96 -8.88
N GLU A 16 -24.58 0.28 -9.35
CA GLU A 16 -25.67 -0.18 -8.46
C GLU A 16 -25.16 -1.28 -7.52
N LYS A 17 -24.46 -2.27 -8.08
CA LYS A 17 -23.87 -3.35 -7.28
C LYS A 17 -22.80 -2.82 -6.34
N LEU A 18 -21.96 -1.89 -6.79
CA LEU A 18 -20.95 -1.27 -5.93
C LEU A 18 -21.60 -0.58 -4.73
N ILE A 19 -22.59 0.28 -4.96
CA ILE A 19 -23.27 1.01 -3.89
C ILE A 19 -24.00 0.06 -2.95
N LYS A 20 -24.58 -1.03 -3.44
CA LYS A 20 -25.24 -2.04 -2.58
C LYS A 20 -24.27 -2.97 -1.86
N SER A 21 -23.04 -3.09 -2.36
CA SER A 21 -22.00 -3.93 -1.77
C SER A 21 -21.43 -3.32 -0.49
N GLY A 22 -20.38 -3.92 0.06
CA GLY A 22 -19.60 -3.37 1.18
C GLY A 22 -18.47 -2.40 0.76
N GLN A 23 -18.35 -2.03 -0.51
CA GLN A 23 -17.34 -1.09 -1.01
C GLN A 23 -17.79 0.36 -0.78
N ASP A 24 -16.88 1.20 -0.29
CA ASP A 24 -17.19 2.60 0.08
C ASP A 24 -16.48 3.63 -0.82
N LEU A 25 -15.29 3.29 -1.33
CA LEU A 25 -14.47 4.20 -2.14
C LEU A 25 -14.04 3.54 -3.47
N GLU A 26 -14.48 4.12 -4.59
CA GLU A 26 -14.08 3.71 -5.94
C GLU A 26 -12.73 4.33 -6.32
N MET A 27 -11.78 3.48 -6.73
CA MET A 27 -10.43 3.89 -7.13
C MET A 27 -10.18 3.66 -8.63
N PRO A 28 -9.37 4.51 -9.29
CA PRO A 28 -8.78 5.75 -8.75
C PRO A 28 -9.70 6.97 -8.87
N TYR A 29 -10.77 6.87 -9.64
CA TYR A 29 -11.75 7.93 -9.84
C TYR A 29 -13.14 7.33 -10.10
N ARG A 30 -14.14 8.21 -10.03
CA ARG A 30 -15.54 7.86 -10.22
C ARG A 30 -15.86 7.47 -11.67
N SER A 31 -16.00 6.19 -11.95
CA SER A 31 -16.40 5.62 -13.24
C SER A 31 -17.71 4.83 -13.13
N ALA A 32 -17.72 3.74 -12.36
CA ALA A 32 -18.88 2.90 -12.10
C ALA A 32 -20.00 3.68 -11.40
N THR A 33 -19.65 4.50 -10.41
CA THR A 33 -20.65 5.26 -9.65
C THR A 33 -20.99 6.60 -10.29
N LYS A 34 -20.48 6.94 -11.49
CA LYS A 34 -20.67 8.24 -12.18
C LYS A 34 -22.14 8.67 -12.31
N HIS A 35 -23.06 7.71 -12.40
CA HIS A 35 -24.50 7.93 -12.58
C HIS A 35 -25.35 7.54 -11.36
N ALA A 36 -24.75 7.52 -10.16
CA ALA A 36 -25.46 7.22 -8.91
C ALA A 36 -26.69 8.12 -8.68
N ASP A 37 -26.65 9.39 -9.13
CA ASP A 37 -27.79 10.32 -9.07
C ASP A 37 -29.00 9.81 -9.87
N LYS A 38 -28.76 9.22 -11.04
CA LYS A 38 -29.81 8.62 -11.88
C LYS A 38 -30.34 7.34 -11.25
N LEU A 39 -29.48 6.53 -10.63
CA LEU A 39 -29.89 5.31 -9.92
C LEU A 39 -30.79 5.64 -8.73
N LEU A 40 -30.44 6.69 -7.98
CA LEU A 40 -31.23 7.18 -6.85
C LEU A 40 -32.60 7.68 -7.30
N LYS A 41 -32.65 8.53 -8.33
CA LYS A 41 -33.92 9.03 -8.92
C LYS A 41 -34.82 7.91 -9.43
N LYS A 42 -34.24 6.81 -9.91
CA LYS A 42 -34.97 5.61 -10.38
C LYS A 42 -35.34 4.63 -9.26
N GLY A 43 -35.01 4.93 -8.00
CA GLY A 43 -35.23 4.03 -6.87
C GLY A 43 -34.42 2.74 -6.92
N LYS A 44 -33.34 2.70 -7.71
CA LYS A 44 -32.45 1.53 -7.81
C LYS A 44 -31.49 1.43 -6.63
N ILE A 45 -31.16 2.56 -6.04
CA ILE A 45 -30.40 2.67 -4.79
C ILE A 45 -31.16 3.59 -3.83
N THR A 46 -30.79 3.57 -2.56
CA THR A 46 -31.37 4.42 -1.52
C THR A 46 -30.33 5.41 -0.97
N GLU A 47 -30.82 6.51 -0.39
CA GLU A 47 -29.95 7.45 0.32
C GLU A 47 -29.24 6.77 1.49
N ALA A 48 -29.92 5.86 2.20
CA ALA A 48 -29.32 5.08 3.28
C ALA A 48 -28.09 4.25 2.86
N GLU A 49 -28.10 3.69 1.65
CA GLU A 49 -26.97 2.95 1.09
C GLU A 49 -25.76 3.86 0.85
N ILE A 50 -26.00 5.07 0.32
CA ILE A 50 -24.97 6.10 0.09
C ILE A 50 -24.45 6.63 1.44
N ASP A 51 -25.35 6.94 2.36
CA ASP A 51 -25.07 7.40 3.72
C ASP A 51 -24.11 6.46 4.44
N ARG A 52 -24.32 5.16 4.31
CA ARG A 52 -23.45 4.15 4.90
C ARG A 52 -22.04 4.22 4.33
N MET A 53 -21.88 4.41 3.01
CA MET A 53 -20.55 4.57 2.38
C MET A 53 -19.84 5.82 2.90
N VAL A 54 -20.55 6.95 2.90
CA VAL A 54 -20.02 8.24 3.39
C VAL A 54 -19.63 8.14 4.87
N LYS A 55 -20.44 7.49 5.71
CA LYS A 55 -20.14 7.27 7.13
C LYS A 55 -18.86 6.45 7.32
N SER A 56 -18.61 5.41 6.52
CA SER A 56 -17.36 4.63 6.58
C SER A 56 -16.14 5.49 6.23
N MET A 57 -16.24 6.30 5.17
CA MET A 57 -15.17 7.23 4.77
C MET A 57 -14.90 8.29 5.84
N LEU A 58 -15.94 8.96 6.33
CA LEU A 58 -15.82 10.00 7.35
C LEU A 58 -15.24 9.45 8.66
N ARG A 59 -15.70 8.27 9.12
CA ARG A 59 -15.12 7.61 10.31
C ARG A 59 -13.62 7.37 10.15
N THR A 60 -13.20 6.90 8.98
CA THR A 60 -11.79 6.64 8.68
C THR A 60 -10.99 7.95 8.70
N PHE A 61 -11.45 9.00 8.02
CA PHE A 61 -10.78 10.30 8.03
C PHE A 61 -10.74 10.96 9.42
N ILE A 62 -11.80 10.84 10.22
CA ILE A 62 -11.81 11.33 11.61
C ILE A 62 -10.79 10.55 12.44
N SER A 63 -10.72 9.21 12.32
CA SER A 63 -9.76 8.40 13.08
C SER A 63 -8.30 8.70 12.74
N MET A 64 -8.02 9.12 11.50
CA MET A 64 -6.70 9.56 11.06
C MET A 64 -6.41 11.04 11.40
N ASN A 65 -7.35 11.71 12.10
CA ASN A 65 -7.29 13.14 12.41
C ASN A 65 -7.13 14.03 11.17
N SER A 66 -7.54 13.55 9.98
CA SER A 66 -7.18 14.14 8.68
C SER A 66 -7.74 15.54 8.46
N PHE A 67 -8.79 15.94 9.18
CA PHE A 67 -9.40 17.27 9.09
C PHE A 67 -8.67 18.35 9.91
N ARG A 68 -7.77 17.96 10.81
CA ARG A 68 -7.09 18.87 11.75
C ARG A 68 -5.58 18.96 11.54
N VAL A 69 -5.04 18.19 10.59
CA VAL A 69 -3.62 18.19 10.28
C VAL A 69 -3.34 19.32 9.28
N GLU A 70 -2.62 20.34 9.72
CA GLU A 70 -2.00 21.29 8.80
C GLU A 70 -1.03 20.52 7.89
N LYS A 71 -1.08 20.79 6.58
CA LYS A 71 -0.12 20.24 5.63
C LYS A 71 1.26 20.82 5.94
N LYS A 72 2.02 20.12 6.78
CA LYS A 72 3.40 20.49 7.08
C LYS A 72 4.29 20.07 5.92
N PRO A 73 5.22 20.93 5.47
CA PRO A 73 6.25 20.51 4.53
C PRO A 73 7.10 19.40 5.19
N LEU A 74 7.63 18.48 4.39
CA LEU A 74 8.50 17.39 4.83
C LEU A 74 9.88 17.96 5.24
N THR A 75 9.97 18.72 6.32
CA THR A 75 11.19 19.45 6.69
C THR A 75 12.05 18.73 7.71
N ASP A 76 11.49 17.83 8.52
CA ASP A 76 12.18 17.22 9.68
C ASP A 76 12.31 15.69 9.58
N THR A 77 12.52 15.19 8.35
CA THR A 77 12.61 13.74 8.12
C THR A 77 14.03 13.24 8.40
N ASP A 78 14.20 12.37 9.40
CA ASP A 78 15.47 11.70 9.67
C ASP A 78 15.69 10.52 8.71
N TYR A 79 16.30 10.83 7.57
CA TYR A 79 16.64 9.83 6.55
C TYR A 79 17.66 8.79 7.03
N ASN A 80 18.50 9.08 8.03
CA ASN A 80 19.46 8.11 8.53
C ASN A 80 18.74 7.00 9.30
N LYS A 81 17.76 7.36 10.13
CA LYS A 81 16.90 6.37 10.81
C LYS A 81 16.14 5.48 9.83
N PHE A 82 15.67 6.04 8.71
CA PHE A 82 15.00 5.25 7.67
C PHE A 82 15.96 4.27 6.98
N LYS A 83 17.18 4.70 6.67
CA LYS A 83 18.23 3.83 6.12
C LYS A 83 18.57 2.69 7.06
N GLU A 84 18.74 2.97 8.35
CA GLU A 84 19.02 1.94 9.35
C GLU A 84 17.87 0.93 9.44
N THR A 85 16.63 1.41 9.49
CA THR A 85 15.45 0.54 9.52
C THR A 85 15.39 -0.35 8.28
N ALA A 86 15.57 0.22 7.08
CA ALA A 86 15.56 -0.53 5.83
C ALA A 86 16.70 -1.57 5.76
N LEU A 87 17.89 -1.21 6.23
CA LEU A 87 19.05 -2.11 6.28
C LEU A 87 18.81 -3.29 7.22
N ASN A 88 18.22 -3.06 8.40
CA ASN A 88 17.90 -4.12 9.34
C ASN A 88 16.80 -5.04 8.78
N THR A 89 15.73 -4.49 8.20
CA THR A 89 14.71 -5.28 7.51
C THR A 89 15.33 -6.14 6.40
N ALA A 90 16.25 -5.61 5.60
CA ALA A 90 16.94 -6.38 4.57
C ALA A 90 17.80 -7.50 5.14
N ARG A 91 18.55 -7.24 6.22
CA ARG A 91 19.38 -8.26 6.92
C ARG A 91 18.52 -9.41 7.46
N GLU A 92 17.35 -9.10 7.98
CA GLU A 92 16.40 -10.09 8.53
C GLU A 92 15.58 -10.80 7.45
N GLY A 93 15.42 -10.19 6.27
CA GLY A 93 14.67 -10.76 5.15
C GLY A 93 15.47 -11.70 4.24
N ILE A 94 16.80 -11.70 4.32
CA ILE A 94 17.65 -12.60 3.53
C ILE A 94 17.57 -14.04 4.07
N VAL A 95 17.24 -14.99 3.20
CA VAL A 95 17.14 -16.41 3.55
C VAL A 95 18.36 -17.18 3.06
N LEU A 96 19.06 -17.85 3.97
CA LEU A 96 20.15 -18.76 3.63
C LEU A 96 19.59 -20.11 3.15
N LEU A 97 19.47 -20.28 1.85
CA LEU A 97 18.89 -21.50 1.26
C LEU A 97 19.80 -22.74 1.39
N ARG A 98 21.12 -22.56 1.34
CA ARG A 98 22.10 -23.66 1.42
C ARG A 98 23.44 -23.15 1.96
N ASN A 99 24.07 -23.92 2.85
CA ASN A 99 25.40 -23.62 3.39
C ASN A 99 26.20 -24.91 3.63
N ASN A 100 26.74 -25.49 2.55
CA ASN A 100 27.55 -26.71 2.66
C ASN A 100 28.95 -26.38 3.19
N ASN A 101 29.51 -27.26 4.03
CA ASN A 101 30.85 -27.13 4.60
C ASN A 101 31.09 -25.82 5.35
N SER A 102 30.04 -25.17 5.85
CA SER A 102 30.12 -23.91 6.60
C SER A 102 30.93 -22.83 5.87
N ILE A 103 30.73 -22.70 4.55
CA ILE A 103 31.44 -21.69 3.74
C ILE A 103 31.07 -20.25 4.15
N LEU A 104 29.86 -20.05 4.69
CA LEU A 104 29.44 -18.81 5.33
C LEU A 104 29.38 -18.97 6.87
N PRO A 105 29.74 -17.92 7.65
CA PRO A 105 30.21 -16.60 7.19
C PRO A 105 31.66 -16.63 6.65
N ILE A 106 31.98 -15.70 5.74
CA ILE A 106 33.34 -15.56 5.22
C ILE A 106 34.29 -15.13 6.35
N ASP A 107 35.33 -15.92 6.58
CA ASP A 107 36.37 -15.63 7.55
C ASP A 107 37.30 -14.52 7.03
N LYS A 108 37.15 -13.32 7.61
CA LYS A 108 37.91 -12.11 7.24
C LYS A 108 39.37 -12.16 7.68
N SER A 109 39.77 -13.10 8.55
CA SER A 109 41.17 -13.24 8.98
C SER A 109 42.06 -13.86 7.90
N LYS A 110 41.44 -14.56 6.93
CA LYS A 110 42.13 -15.14 5.78
C LYS A 110 42.40 -14.06 4.73
N ASN A 111 43.60 -14.03 4.16
CA ASN A 111 43.96 -13.13 3.06
C ASN A 111 43.31 -13.59 1.75
N LEU A 112 41.99 -13.38 1.64
CA LEU A 112 41.17 -13.81 0.50
C LEU A 112 41.13 -12.72 -0.58
N ARG A 113 41.18 -13.13 -1.85
CA ARG A 113 40.83 -12.28 -3.00
C ARG A 113 39.44 -12.70 -3.49
N ILE A 114 38.49 -11.79 -3.45
CA ILE A 114 37.08 -12.05 -3.81
C ILE A 114 36.81 -11.40 -5.17
N LEU A 115 36.45 -12.22 -6.17
CA LEU A 115 35.87 -11.75 -7.42
C LEU A 115 34.35 -11.69 -7.23
N VAL A 116 33.77 -10.52 -7.44
CA VAL A 116 32.33 -10.33 -7.48
C VAL A 116 31.93 -10.23 -8.96
N THR A 117 31.02 -11.11 -9.42
CA THR A 117 30.59 -11.19 -10.82
C THR A 117 29.09 -11.49 -10.89
N GLY A 118 28.40 -10.96 -11.90
CA GLY A 118 26.95 -11.11 -12.08
C GLY A 118 26.31 -9.86 -12.72
N GLU A 119 25.04 -9.96 -13.10
CA GLU A 119 24.29 -8.87 -13.75
C GLU A 119 23.86 -7.78 -12.76
N TYR A 120 23.55 -8.14 -11.51
CA TYR A 120 22.94 -7.24 -10.51
C TYR A 120 23.91 -6.80 -9.41
N LEU A 121 25.16 -6.50 -9.77
CA LEU A 121 26.16 -6.09 -8.78
C LEU A 121 25.99 -4.64 -8.33
N ASP A 122 25.77 -3.75 -9.30
CA ASP A 122 25.73 -2.31 -9.09
C ASP A 122 24.34 -1.72 -9.44
N GLU A 123 23.34 -2.59 -9.64
CA GLU A 123 21.97 -2.22 -10.01
C GLU A 123 21.04 -2.17 -8.79
N PHE A 124 20.20 -1.15 -8.72
CA PHE A 124 19.15 -1.07 -7.71
C PHE A 124 17.95 -1.94 -8.15
N ILE A 125 17.78 -3.08 -7.49
CA ILE A 125 16.68 -4.00 -7.79
C ILE A 125 15.48 -3.72 -6.89
N SER A 126 14.33 -3.53 -7.52
CA SER A 126 13.02 -3.49 -6.88
C SER A 126 12.02 -4.32 -7.68
N GLY A 127 10.97 -4.80 -7.01
CA GLY A 127 9.87 -5.48 -7.70
C GLY A 127 9.23 -4.55 -8.72
N LYS A 128 8.94 -5.07 -9.92
CA LYS A 128 8.08 -4.38 -10.89
C LYS A 128 6.64 -4.70 -10.48
N GLY A 129 5.96 -3.69 -9.94
CA GLY A 129 4.54 -3.75 -9.57
C GLY A 129 3.63 -3.86 -10.77
#